data_AF-A0A5C4VXF5-F1
#
_entry.id   AF-A0A5C4VXF5-F1
#
_cell.length_a   1.000
_cell.length_b   1.000
_cell.length_c   1.000
_cell.angle_alpha   90.00
_cell.angle_beta   90.00
_cell.angle_gamma   90.00
#
_symmetry.space_group_name_H-M   'P 1'
#
loop_
_entity.id
_entity.type
_entity.pdbx_description
1 polymer ?
#
loop_
_entity_poly.entity_id
_entity_poly.type
_entity_poly.pdbx_seq_one_letter_code
_entity_poly.pdbx_strand_id
1 'polypeptide(L)'
;MLVMLYAHLEGFTKFALEQYALTINDAKVPVSRLKPQLLAACLLDCFKRYRSSEASDPYDPSANRARQVLKDAELLQEISTLQNRVAVLDIKSVTSSDSNLSASVLRRNLALLALDDSDFHQFMHAMEGLLKLRNGIAHGEAVNLPSDPGFHKTEVRIFSLCETLMLVIYHSVRDETYLR
;
A
#
# COMPACT_ATOMS: atom_id res chain seq x y z
N MET A 1 5.58 -25.32 6.33
CA MET A 1 5.87 -24.72 5.01
C MET A 1 4.89 -23.63 4.61
N LEU A 2 3.57 -23.82 4.71
CA LEU A 2 2.59 -22.81 4.28
C LEU A 2 2.72 -21.43 4.96
N VAL A 3 2.89 -21.43 6.29
CA VAL A 3 3.12 -20.19 7.05
C VAL A 3 4.41 -19.49 6.60
N MET A 4 5.44 -20.25 6.24
CA MET A 4 6.70 -19.70 5.70
C MET A 4 6.51 -19.12 4.30
N LEU A 5 5.74 -19.76 3.43
CA LEU A 5 5.42 -19.23 2.10
C LEU A 5 4.65 -17.90 2.22
N TYR A 6 3.69 -17.82 3.14
CA TYR A 6 2.95 -16.59 3.41
C TYR A 6 3.87 -15.49 3.98
N ALA A 7 4.71 -15.82 4.97
CA ALA A 7 5.66 -14.88 5.55
C ALA A 7 6.67 -14.38 4.50
N HIS A 8 7.11 -15.25 3.58
CA HIS A 8 7.96 -14.87 2.45
C HIS A 8 7.24 -13.88 1.52
N LEU A 9 6.00 -14.17 1.11
CA LEU A 9 5.22 -13.27 0.28
C LEU A 9 5.04 -11.89 0.94
N GLU A 10 4.67 -11.86 2.22
CA GLU A 10 4.47 -10.63 2.98
C GLU A 10 5.77 -9.82 3.09
N GLY A 11 6.85 -10.48 3.52
CA GLY A 11 8.17 -9.85 3.66
C GLY A 11 8.73 -9.35 2.33
N PHE A 12 8.66 -10.15 1.27
CA PHE A 12 9.12 -9.78 -0.07
C PHE A 12 8.34 -8.57 -0.61
N THR A 13 7.00 -8.62 -0.54
CA THR A 13 6.14 -7.54 -1.03
C THR A 13 6.47 -6.23 -0.32
N LYS A 14 6.54 -6.26 1.02
CA LYS A 14 6.89 -5.09 1.81
C LYS A 14 8.26 -4.55 1.40
N PHE A 15 9.28 -5.40 1.39
CA PHE A 15 10.64 -5.02 1.04
C PHE A 15 10.72 -4.39 -0.36
N ALA A 16 10.10 -5.02 -1.36
CA ALA A 16 10.12 -4.53 -2.74
C ALA A 16 9.50 -3.13 -2.87
N LEU A 17 8.34 -2.92 -2.24
CA LEU A 17 7.68 -1.61 -2.23
C LEU A 17 8.46 -0.55 -1.45
N GLU A 18 9.17 -0.94 -0.38
CA GLU A 18 10.03 -0.02 0.40
C GLU A 18 11.21 0.46 -0.44
N GLN A 19 11.85 -0.46 -1.17
CA GLN A 19 12.95 -0.11 -2.08
C GLN A 19 12.49 0.81 -3.21
N TYR A 20 11.28 0.59 -3.74
CA TYR A 20 10.71 1.48 -4.75
C TYR A 20 10.45 2.89 -4.19
N ALA A 21 9.84 3.00 -3.00
CA ALA A 21 9.60 4.30 -2.36
C ALA A 21 10.92 5.04 -2.03
N LEU A 22 11.94 4.32 -1.56
CA LEU A 22 13.30 4.85 -1.36
C LEU A 22 13.88 5.39 -2.66
N THR A 23 13.79 4.63 -3.74
CA THR A 23 14.29 5.03 -5.06
C THR A 23 13.66 6.34 -5.54
N ILE A 24 12.34 6.52 -5.34
CA ILE A 24 11.65 7.77 -5.68
C ILE A 24 12.16 8.94 -4.82
N ASN A 25 12.34 8.72 -3.51
CA ASN A 25 12.86 9.75 -2.61
C ASN A 25 14.28 10.18 -3.01
N ASP A 26 15.13 9.21 -3.35
CA ASP A 26 16.52 9.45 -3.75
C ASP A 26 16.64 10.16 -5.10
N ALA A 27 15.66 9.98 -5.99
CA ALA A 27 15.57 10.71 -7.26
C ALA A 27 15.32 12.23 -7.07
N LYS A 28 14.94 12.67 -5.86
CA LYS A 28 14.74 14.09 -5.49
C LYS A 28 13.86 14.86 -6.48
N VAL A 29 12.81 14.21 -6.96
CA VAL A 29 11.91 14.77 -7.98
C VAL A 29 11.00 15.84 -7.36
N PRO A 30 10.81 17.00 -8.02
CA PRO A 30 9.79 17.97 -7.61
C PRO A 30 8.39 17.34 -7.61
N VAL A 31 7.59 17.60 -6.58
CA VAL A 31 6.22 17.07 -6.45
C VAL A 31 5.37 17.37 -7.69
N SER A 32 5.59 18.51 -8.36
CA SER A 32 4.88 18.90 -9.59
C SER A 32 5.07 17.94 -10.76
N ARG A 33 6.15 17.14 -10.79
CA ARG A 33 6.44 16.17 -11.85
C ARG A 33 5.96 14.75 -11.54
N LEU A 34 5.56 14.46 -10.31
CA LEU A 34 5.11 13.13 -9.92
C LEU A 34 3.67 12.83 -10.33
N LYS A 35 3.33 11.57 -10.57
CA LYS A 35 1.94 11.14 -10.76
C LYS A 35 1.04 11.48 -9.56
N PRO A 36 -0.25 11.83 -9.76
CA PRO A 36 -1.17 12.26 -8.71
C PRO A 36 -1.24 11.34 -7.49
N GLN A 37 -1.12 10.03 -7.70
CA GLN A 37 -1.17 9.02 -6.64
C GLN A 37 0.00 9.19 -5.66
N LEU A 38 1.21 9.46 -6.17
CA LEU A 38 2.40 9.70 -5.36
C LEU A 38 2.33 11.06 -4.65
N LEU A 39 1.71 12.08 -5.24
CA LEU A 39 1.42 13.32 -4.52
C LEU A 39 0.50 13.05 -3.32
N ALA A 40 -0.53 12.23 -3.53
CA ALA A 40 -1.44 11.85 -2.45
C ALA A 40 -0.71 11.03 -1.37
N ALA A 41 0.26 10.20 -1.76
CA ALA A 41 1.12 9.45 -0.84
C ALA A 41 2.00 10.36 0.02
N CYS A 42 2.56 11.45 -0.54
CA CYS A 42 3.29 12.47 0.23
C CYS A 42 2.42 13.17 1.30
N LEU A 43 1.09 13.18 1.11
CA LEU A 43 0.11 13.81 2.00
C LEU A 43 -0.69 12.78 2.82
N LEU A 44 -0.28 11.52 2.88
CA LEU A 44 -1.12 10.46 3.43
C LEU A 44 -1.56 10.77 4.87
N ASP A 45 -0.65 11.21 5.73
CA ASP A 45 -0.97 11.56 7.11
C ASP A 45 -1.82 12.82 7.22
N CYS A 46 -1.65 13.79 6.32
CA CYS A 46 -2.54 14.95 6.22
C CYS A 46 -3.97 14.50 5.89
N PHE A 47 -4.14 13.58 4.93
CA PHE A 47 -5.45 13.02 4.63
C PHE A 47 -6.03 12.17 5.77
N LYS A 48 -5.21 11.41 6.50
CA LYS A 48 -5.66 10.66 7.68
C LYS A 48 -6.20 11.61 8.76
N ARG A 49 -5.45 12.67 9.11
CA ARG A 49 -5.87 13.72 10.07
C ARG A 49 -7.12 14.46 9.60
N TYR A 50 -7.19 14.76 8.30
CA TYR A 50 -8.34 15.43 7.71
C TYR A 50 -9.61 14.56 7.80
N ARG A 51 -9.50 13.25 7.56
CA ARG A 51 -10.63 12.31 7.60
C ARG A 51 -11.02 11.86 9.00
N SER A 52 -10.12 11.95 9.99
CA SER A 52 -10.46 11.52 11.35
C SER A 52 -11.59 12.39 11.90
N SER A 53 -12.71 11.76 12.23
CA SER A 53 -13.80 12.43 12.95
C SER A 53 -13.34 12.68 14.37
N GLU A 54 -13.28 13.95 14.77
CA GLU A 54 -13.25 14.27 16.19
C GLU A 54 -14.64 14.01 16.78
N ALA A 55 -14.70 13.72 18.08
CA ALA A 55 -15.97 13.61 18.77
C ALA A 55 -16.69 14.98 18.70
N SER A 56 -17.95 14.95 18.29
CA SER A 56 -18.82 16.13 18.34
C SER A 56 -18.88 16.63 19.77
N ASP A 57 -18.66 17.93 19.97
CA ASP A 57 -18.90 18.55 21.26
C ASP A 57 -20.42 18.57 21.52
N PRO A 58 -20.92 17.86 22.55
CA PRO A 58 -22.36 17.84 22.84
C PRO A 58 -22.91 19.20 23.27
N TYR A 59 -22.04 20.09 23.75
CA TYR A 59 -22.42 21.38 24.32
C TYR A 59 -22.29 22.54 23.31
N ASP A 60 -21.58 22.33 22.20
CA ASP A 60 -21.49 23.29 21.10
C ASP A 60 -21.51 22.62 19.72
N PRO A 61 -22.71 22.32 19.18
CA PRO A 61 -22.86 21.79 17.83
C PRO A 61 -22.35 22.74 16.73
N SER A 62 -22.24 24.05 17.03
CA SER A 62 -21.74 25.05 16.08
C SER A 62 -20.21 25.01 15.96
N ALA A 63 -19.51 24.60 17.03
CA ALA A 63 -18.07 24.36 17.03
C ALA A 63 -17.67 23.33 15.97
N ASN A 64 -18.52 22.34 15.66
CA ASN A 64 -18.23 21.34 14.63
C ASN A 64 -18.04 21.96 13.24
N ARG A 65 -18.85 22.95 12.88
CA ARG A 65 -18.73 23.65 11.58
C ARG A 65 -17.46 24.50 11.54
N ALA A 66 -17.16 25.22 12.63
CA ALA A 66 -15.93 26.01 12.74
C ALA A 66 -14.68 25.12 12.67
N ARG A 67 -14.67 23.98 13.37
CA ARG A 67 -13.59 22.99 13.32
C ARG A 67 -13.38 22.45 11.91
N GLN A 68 -14.46 22.13 11.18
CA GLN A 68 -14.34 21.68 9.79
C GLN A 68 -13.67 22.75 8.91
N VAL A 69 -14.06 24.02 9.02
CA VAL A 69 -13.42 25.12 8.28
C VAL A 69 -11.92 25.23 8.60
N LEU A 70 -11.53 25.02 9.86
CA LEU A 70 -10.11 25.01 10.25
C LEU A 70 -9.35 23.83 9.63
N LYS A 71 -9.94 22.63 9.59
CA LYS A 71 -9.36 21.45 8.93
C LYS A 71 -9.22 21.66 7.43
N ASP A 72 -10.20 22.28 6.79
CA ASP A 72 -10.16 22.64 5.37
C ASP A 72 -9.01 23.62 5.09
N ALA A 73 -8.86 24.64 5.94
CA ALA A 73 -7.77 25.61 5.84
C ALA A 73 -6.38 24.96 6.05
N GLU A 74 -6.25 24.08 7.04
CA GLU A 74 -5.01 23.32 7.29
C GLU A 74 -4.64 22.44 6.08
N LEU A 75 -5.61 21.72 5.52
CA LEU A 75 -5.38 20.89 4.34
C LEU A 75 -4.93 21.73 3.13
N LEU A 76 -5.57 22.88 2.88
CA LEU A 76 -5.17 23.79 1.80
C LEU A 76 -3.77 24.35 2.02
N GLN A 77 -3.41 24.67 3.25
CA GLN A 77 -2.07 25.11 3.61
C GLN A 77 -1.04 24.02 3.31
N GLU A 78 -1.26 22.77 3.75
CA GLU A 78 -0.38 21.64 3.47
C GLU A 78 -0.20 21.41 1.96
N ILE A 79 -1.29 21.39 1.20
CA ILE A 79 -1.26 21.25 -0.27
C ILE A 79 -0.45 22.37 -0.91
N SER A 80 -0.65 23.62 -0.50
CA SER A 80 0.07 24.77 -1.06
C SER A 80 1.57 24.71 -0.78
N THR A 81 1.97 24.28 0.42
CA THR A 81 3.38 24.17 0.79
C THR A 81 4.09 23.02 0.07
N LEU A 82 3.35 21.98 -0.31
CA LEU A 82 3.89 20.81 -1.01
C LEU A 82 4.34 21.14 -2.44
N GLN A 83 3.68 22.09 -3.13
CA GLN A 83 3.95 22.38 -4.54
C GLN A 83 5.40 22.82 -4.83
N ASN A 84 6.08 23.40 -3.83
CA ASN A 84 7.45 23.88 -3.94
C ASN A 84 8.49 22.94 -3.32
N ARG A 85 8.09 21.71 -2.96
CA ARG A 85 8.95 20.74 -2.30
C ARG A 85 9.37 19.62 -3.25
N VAL A 86 10.47 18.98 -2.87
CA VAL A 86 10.86 17.67 -3.39
C VAL A 86 9.94 16.63 -2.77
N ALA A 87 9.59 15.61 -3.54
CA ALA A 87 8.77 14.52 -3.05
C ALA A 87 9.48 13.72 -1.97
N VAL A 88 8.76 13.45 -0.88
CA VAL A 88 9.22 12.59 0.20
C VAL A 88 8.06 11.69 0.60
N LEU A 89 8.18 10.41 0.23
CA LEU A 89 7.28 9.35 0.65
C LEU A 89 7.69 8.88 2.04
N ASP A 90 6.74 8.86 2.97
CA ASP A 90 6.91 8.12 4.22
C ASP A 90 6.84 6.62 3.90
N ILE A 91 8.02 5.99 3.86
CA ILE A 91 8.22 4.58 3.53
C ILE A 91 7.29 3.69 4.36
N LYS A 92 7.18 3.94 5.67
CA LYS A 92 6.33 3.12 6.54
C LYS A 92 4.87 3.26 6.16
N SER A 93 4.40 4.47 5.93
CA SER A 93 3.00 4.73 5.58
C SER A 93 2.60 4.17 4.22
N VAL A 94 3.50 4.15 3.23
CA VAL A 94 3.18 3.66 1.88
C VAL A 94 3.31 2.15 1.74
N THR A 95 4.07 1.49 2.62
CA THR A 95 4.24 0.02 2.60
C THR A 95 3.55 -0.68 3.76
N SER A 96 3.03 0.05 4.75
CA SER A 96 2.36 -0.56 5.91
C SER A 96 1.16 -1.35 5.46
N SER A 97 1.20 -2.63 5.76
CA SER A 97 0.03 -3.45 5.95
C SER A 97 -0.31 -3.41 7.44
N ASP A 98 -1.10 -2.41 7.88
CA ASP A 98 -1.66 -2.38 9.25
C ASP A 98 -2.53 -3.64 9.53
N SER A 99 -2.76 -4.44 8.50
CA SER A 99 -3.37 -5.77 8.51
C SER A 99 -2.51 -6.76 7.73
N ASN A 100 -2.88 -8.03 7.75
CA ASN A 100 -2.28 -9.08 6.91
C ASN A 100 -2.26 -8.67 5.42
N LEU A 101 -1.23 -9.08 4.67
CA LEU A 101 -1.19 -8.90 3.22
C LEU A 101 -2.30 -9.73 2.55
N SER A 102 -3.38 -9.06 2.17
CA SER A 102 -4.45 -9.55 1.30
C SER A 102 -4.28 -9.01 -0.12
N ALA A 103 -5.08 -9.52 -1.06
CA ALA A 103 -5.09 -8.98 -2.42
C ALA A 103 -5.52 -7.50 -2.45
N SER A 104 -6.47 -7.11 -1.58
CA SER A 104 -6.91 -5.72 -1.46
C SER A 104 -5.83 -4.80 -0.90
N VAL A 105 -5.04 -5.25 0.07
CA VAL A 105 -3.91 -4.49 0.62
C VAL A 105 -2.83 -4.31 -0.44
N LEU A 106 -2.47 -5.36 -1.19
CA LEU A 106 -1.50 -5.26 -2.27
C LEU A 106 -1.94 -4.23 -3.31
N ARG A 107 -3.17 -4.33 -3.83
CA ARG A 107 -3.70 -3.38 -4.83
C ARG A 107 -3.73 -1.94 -4.32
N ARG A 108 -4.14 -1.74 -3.06
CA ARG A 108 -4.09 -0.41 -2.44
C ARG A 108 -2.67 0.15 -2.44
N ASN A 109 -1.68 -0.66 -2.06
CA ASN A 109 -0.30 -0.22 -2.00
C ASN A 109 0.27 0.07 -3.40
N LEU A 110 -0.02 -0.77 -4.40
CA LEU A 110 0.36 -0.52 -5.80
C LEU A 110 -0.25 0.79 -6.32
N ALA A 111 -1.54 1.00 -6.08
CA ALA A 111 -2.24 2.22 -6.48
C ALA A 111 -1.63 3.47 -5.82
N LEU A 112 -1.32 3.40 -4.52
CA LEU A 112 -0.68 4.50 -3.78
C LEU A 112 0.70 4.86 -4.37
N LEU A 113 1.43 3.85 -4.83
CA LEU A 113 2.76 3.96 -5.42
C LEU A 113 2.75 4.20 -6.94
N ALA A 114 1.57 4.45 -7.53
CA ALA A 114 1.37 4.64 -8.96
C ALA A 114 1.91 3.49 -9.84
N LEU A 115 1.93 2.27 -9.30
CA LEU A 115 2.31 1.05 -10.00
C LEU A 115 1.08 0.42 -10.66
N ASP A 116 1.27 -0.16 -11.86
CA ASP A 116 0.21 -0.86 -12.56
C ASP A 116 -0.16 -2.17 -11.82
N ASP A 117 -1.46 -2.39 -11.64
CA ASP A 117 -2.01 -3.57 -10.95
C ASP A 117 -2.72 -4.56 -11.90
N SER A 118 -2.71 -4.28 -13.22
CA SER A 118 -3.44 -5.05 -14.23
C SER A 118 -3.12 -6.55 -14.20
N ASP A 119 -1.84 -6.91 -14.12
CA ASP A 119 -1.36 -8.29 -14.12
C ASP A 119 -1.57 -9.02 -12.79
N PHE A 120 -2.03 -8.34 -11.73
CA PHE A 120 -2.15 -8.94 -10.39
C PHE A 120 -3.48 -9.67 -10.17
N HIS A 121 -4.50 -9.42 -11.00
CA HIS A 121 -5.80 -10.06 -10.87
C HIS A 121 -5.70 -11.59 -10.92
N GLN A 122 -4.78 -12.13 -11.72
CA GLN A 122 -4.58 -13.56 -11.86
C GLN A 122 -4.05 -14.25 -10.59
N PHE A 123 -3.50 -13.50 -9.63
CA PHE A 123 -2.94 -14.06 -8.39
C PHE A 123 -3.86 -13.93 -7.18
N MET A 124 -4.94 -13.14 -7.27
CA MET A 124 -5.80 -12.81 -6.12
C MET A 124 -6.35 -14.07 -5.42
N HIS A 125 -6.82 -15.06 -6.18
CA HIS A 125 -7.31 -16.31 -5.61
C HIS A 125 -6.24 -17.11 -4.86
N ALA A 126 -4.99 -17.11 -5.35
CA ALA A 126 -3.89 -17.81 -4.69
C ALA A 126 -3.49 -17.10 -3.38
N MET A 127 -3.43 -15.77 -3.39
CA MET A 127 -3.14 -14.97 -2.20
C MET A 127 -4.21 -15.15 -1.11
N GLU A 128 -5.49 -15.02 -1.46
CA GLU A 128 -6.59 -15.14 -0.50
C GLU A 128 -6.69 -16.57 0.05
N GLY A 129 -6.45 -17.58 -0.79
CA GLY A 129 -6.35 -18.97 -0.35
C GLY A 129 -5.23 -19.18 0.66
N LEU A 130 -4.04 -18.63 0.39
CA LEU A 130 -2.88 -18.73 1.28
C LEU A 130 -3.13 -18.00 2.62
N LEU A 131 -3.70 -16.80 2.57
CA LEU A 131 -4.05 -16.01 3.75
C LEU A 131 -5.07 -16.76 4.62
N LYS A 132 -6.12 -17.33 4.00
CA LYS A 132 -7.14 -18.11 4.70
C LYS A 132 -6.54 -19.33 5.40
N LEU A 133 -5.67 -20.08 4.70
CA LEU A 133 -4.99 -21.24 5.27
C LEU A 133 -4.08 -20.83 6.44
N ARG A 134 -3.35 -19.72 6.31
CA ARG A 134 -2.54 -19.18 7.41
C ARG A 134 -3.39 -18.81 8.62
N ASN A 135 -4.51 -18.12 8.42
CA ASN A 135 -5.39 -17.70 9.52
C ASN A 135 -6.01 -18.91 10.23
N GLY A 136 -6.48 -19.90 9.49
CA GLY A 136 -7.01 -21.14 10.08
C GLY A 136 -5.99 -21.86 10.95
N ILE A 137 -4.73 -21.96 10.49
CA ILE A 137 -3.63 -22.54 11.29
C ILE A 137 -3.39 -21.73 12.57
N ALA A 138 -3.34 -20.40 12.47
CA ALA A 138 -3.12 -19.52 13.62
C ALA A 138 -4.25 -19.59 14.66
N HIS A 139 -5.48 -19.83 14.22
CA HIS A 139 -6.65 -19.99 15.09
C HIS A 139 -6.85 -21.43 15.59
N GLY A 140 -5.97 -22.38 15.22
CA GLY A 140 -6.08 -23.78 15.63
C GLY A 140 -7.26 -24.52 15.00
N GLU A 141 -7.79 -24.02 13.88
CA GLU A 141 -8.86 -24.69 13.15
C GLU A 141 -8.37 -26.02 12.55
N ALA A 142 -9.27 -26.99 12.41
CA ALA A 142 -8.99 -28.18 11.61
C ALA A 142 -8.93 -27.79 10.12
N VAL A 143 -7.77 -27.32 9.68
CA VAL A 143 -7.55 -26.89 8.30
C VAL A 143 -7.27 -28.10 7.42
N ASN A 144 -8.07 -28.29 6.37
CA ASN A 144 -7.74 -29.20 5.28
C ASN A 144 -6.52 -28.66 4.55
N LEU A 145 -5.35 -29.19 4.91
CA LEU A 145 -4.10 -28.84 4.24
C LEU A 145 -4.15 -29.34 2.79
N PRO A 146 -3.67 -28.54 1.82
CA PRO A 146 -3.57 -29.00 0.45
C PRO A 146 -2.61 -30.20 0.37
N SER A 147 -2.89 -31.11 -0.56
CA SER A 147 -1.92 -32.16 -0.93
C SER A 147 -0.64 -31.55 -1.47
N ASP A 148 0.48 -32.29 -1.45
CA ASP A 148 1.76 -31.79 -1.95
C ASP A 148 1.69 -31.17 -3.37
N PRO A 149 0.98 -31.76 -4.36
CA PRO A 149 0.79 -31.12 -5.66
C PRO A 149 -0.02 -29.81 -5.60
N GLY A 150 -1.02 -29.75 -4.72
CA GLY A 150 -1.83 -28.54 -4.52
C GLY A 150 -1.02 -27.42 -3.83
N PHE A 151 -0.16 -27.79 -2.87
CA PHE A 151 0.77 -26.88 -2.24
C PHE A 151 1.77 -26.33 -3.26
N HIS A 152 2.42 -27.20 -4.04
CA HIS A 152 3.39 -26.79 -5.05
C HIS A 152 2.77 -25.86 -6.11
N LYS A 153 1.53 -26.12 -6.54
CA LYS A 153 0.80 -25.21 -7.43
C LYS A 153 0.60 -23.83 -6.82
N THR A 154 0.34 -23.75 -5.52
CA THR A 154 0.19 -22.47 -4.80
C THR A 154 1.54 -21.76 -4.73
N GLU A 155 2.58 -22.48 -4.34
CA GLU A 155 3.95 -22.01 -4.26
C GLU A 155 4.43 -21.37 -5.58
N VAL A 156 4.29 -22.08 -6.71
CA VAL A 156 4.65 -21.54 -8.04
C VAL A 156 3.91 -20.23 -8.32
N ARG A 157 2.61 -20.15 -8.05
CA ARG A 157 1.84 -18.91 -8.29
C ARG A 157 2.29 -17.76 -7.40
N ILE A 158 2.69 -18.03 -6.16
CA ILE A 158 3.19 -17.01 -5.25
C ILE A 158 4.55 -16.49 -5.71
N PHE A 159 5.45 -17.37 -6.15
CA PHE A 159 6.73 -16.93 -6.70
C PHE A 159 6.55 -16.13 -8.01
N SER A 160 5.65 -16.56 -8.89
CA SER A 160 5.31 -15.77 -10.09
C SER A 160 4.76 -14.39 -9.74
N LEU A 161 3.94 -14.25 -8.68
CA LEU A 161 3.51 -12.93 -8.21
C LEU A 161 4.71 -12.07 -7.80
N CYS A 162 5.65 -12.61 -7.03
CA CYS A 162 6.85 -11.89 -6.61
C CYS A 162 7.68 -11.43 -7.82
N GLU A 163 7.84 -12.29 -8.84
CA GLU A 163 8.49 -11.95 -10.09
C GLU A 163 7.77 -10.83 -10.85
N THR A 164 6.44 -10.92 -10.98
CA THR A 164 5.62 -9.86 -11.59
C THR A 164 5.80 -8.53 -10.86
N LEU A 165 5.79 -8.53 -9.52
CA LEU A 165 6.02 -7.33 -8.72
C LEU A 165 7.41 -6.73 -8.97
N MET A 166 8.44 -7.57 -9.02
CA MET A 166 9.80 -7.14 -9.31
C MET A 166 9.89 -6.48 -10.69
N LEU A 167 9.27 -7.09 -11.71
CA LEU A 167 9.26 -6.55 -13.08
C LEU A 167 8.51 -5.22 -13.15
N VAL A 168 7.35 -5.09 -12.51
CA VAL A 168 6.58 -3.84 -12.46
C VAL A 168 7.38 -2.72 -11.81
N ILE A 169 8.06 -3.00 -10.70
CA ILE A 169 8.94 -2.03 -10.04
C ILE A 169 10.11 -1.66 -10.96
N TYR A 170 10.78 -2.66 -11.54
CA TYR A 170 11.92 -2.45 -12.44
C TYR A 170 11.54 -1.58 -13.64
N HIS A 171 10.45 -1.89 -14.31
CA HIS A 171 9.96 -1.10 -15.45
C HIS A 171 9.57 0.31 -15.02
N SER A 172 8.90 0.47 -13.87
CA SER A 172 8.54 1.80 -13.38
C SER A 172 9.76 2.67 -13.10
N VAL A 173 10.82 2.11 -12.49
CA VAL A 173 12.06 2.82 -12.22
C VAL A 173 12.83 3.12 -13.52
N ARG A 174 13.00 2.11 -14.38
CA ARG A 174 13.76 2.23 -15.64
C ARG A 174 13.15 3.27 -16.58
N ASP A 175 11.84 3.23 -16.73
CA ASP A 175 11.10 4.07 -17.69
C ASP A 175 10.53 5.34 -17.01
N GLU A 176 10.91 5.59 -15.75
CA GLU A 176 10.46 6.72 -14.92
C GLU A 176 8.94 6.90 -14.90
N THR A 177 8.18 5.80 -14.93
CA THR A 177 6.72 5.87 -15.07
C THR A 177 6.03 6.49 -13.86
N TYR A 178 6.74 6.75 -12.76
CA TYR A 178 6.27 7.53 -11.62
C TYR A 178 6.12 9.03 -11.91
N LEU A 179 6.68 9.51 -13.03
CA LEU A 179 6.53 10.88 -13.52
C LEU A 179 5.24 11.07 -14.36
N ARG A 180 4.81 12.32 -14.48
CA ARG A 180 3.73 12.76 -15.39
C ARG A 180 4.25 13.09 -16.77
#